data_AF-A0A814TIJ9-F1
#
_entry.id   AF-A0A814TIJ9-F1
#
_cell.length_a   1.000
_cell.length_b   1.000
_cell.length_c   1.000
_cell.angle_alpha   90.00
_cell.angle_beta   90.00
_cell.angle_gamma   90.00
#
_symmetry.space_group_name_H-M   'P 1'
#
loop_
_entity.id
_entity.type
_entity.pdbx_description
1 polymer ?
#
loop_
_entity_poly.entity_id
_entity_poly.type
_entity_poly.pdbx_seq_one_letter_code
_entity_poly.pdbx_strand_id
1 'polypeptide(L)'
;MSESSSSENNETSSSSSLWFETLFRKTDTTFVTRNRSNCVSNTTLSARESWSRLRQIFHLPNFISSTIMKDSFHSSFSNFRSMGQFLEKPKTEKHNVNGKNDDLRYGLGSMQGWRVDMEDAHAAVLKLDDNRWSHWSYFGIFDGHAGYRTAAKSAEKLHLRILSCLNGLVQENGNLKSSQHLSSSQLDFNKFEMAIKDAYFKFDNEWREENRSNNPDDKSGSTAISCLIDLERIYFLNVGDSRAILVSTDGRILLATKDHKPSDQAERQRIQEAGGTVLIQRVNGSLAVSRALGDFEYKNNSNRRPDQQLVSPEPEITYYTRQTKQDEQIAFIVLACDGIWDVITNEELAAYILGRMRVTDDLCEIANSILDMCLYKGSKDNMSLAIIAFKNAPTPSPEYKAKDEALDNEIRKKTIEIYNRNPNKTSLDASTVWQQVMTSLNEQSSIREALPVGGGFIAKRSVFETTYDSMTKGTNNTTNSNSGTLTNNDHDDEKDENDDDEPTPSNSSSGDIPSTNSTITALTQ
;
A
#
# COMPACT_ATOMS: atom_id res chain seq x y z
N MET A 1 67.58 -4.98 34.72
CA MET A 1 68.12 -3.62 34.50
C MET A 1 67.24 -2.99 33.44
N SER A 2 66.27 -2.13 33.72
CA SER A 2 65.77 -1.45 34.92
C SER A 2 64.32 -1.10 34.53
N GLU A 3 63.31 -1.61 35.23
CA GLU A 3 62.58 -0.91 36.30
C GLU A 3 61.85 0.35 35.79
N SER A 4 60.57 0.61 36.07
CA SER A 4 59.62 0.05 37.03
C SER A 4 58.27 0.79 36.82
N SER A 5 57.12 0.10 36.88
CA SER A 5 56.12 0.16 37.98
C SER A 5 55.23 1.42 37.99
N SER A 6 53.94 1.42 38.31
CA SER A 6 52.94 0.39 38.64
C SER A 6 51.64 1.13 39.03
N SER A 7 50.53 0.37 39.04
CA SER A 7 49.46 0.36 40.06
C SER A 7 48.57 1.60 40.21
N GLU A 8 47.30 1.52 39.77
CA GLU A 8 46.11 1.05 40.52
C GLU A 8 45.49 2.14 41.39
N ASN A 9 44.18 2.39 41.22
CA ASN A 9 43.21 2.12 42.29
C ASN A 9 41.75 2.24 41.81
N ASN A 10 40.99 1.24 42.26
CA ASN A 10 39.53 1.11 42.25
C ASN A 10 38.85 2.09 43.22
N GLU A 11 37.56 2.36 43.00
CA GLU A 11 36.44 2.40 43.98
C GLU A 11 35.19 2.96 43.25
N THR A 12 34.15 2.19 42.91
CA THR A 12 32.99 1.68 43.69
C THR A 12 32.21 2.70 44.55
N SER A 13 30.93 2.91 44.20
CA SER A 13 29.71 3.11 45.04
C SER A 13 28.77 4.12 44.34
N SER A 14 27.62 3.75 43.79
CA SER A 14 26.31 3.38 44.38
C SER A 14 25.46 4.54 44.92
N SER A 15 24.18 4.56 44.49
CA SER A 15 23.00 5.22 45.09
C SER A 15 22.87 6.74 44.87
N SER A 16 21.71 7.38 44.75
CA SER A 16 20.31 7.03 44.47
C SER A 16 19.49 8.34 44.48
N SER A 17 18.34 8.32 43.82
CA SER A 17 17.09 9.07 44.10
C SER A 17 16.95 10.59 43.85
N LEU A 18 15.99 10.88 42.94
CA LEU A 18 14.89 11.88 42.95
C LEU A 18 15.15 13.34 43.37
N TRP A 19 14.62 14.30 42.60
CA TRP A 19 13.39 15.10 42.88
C TRP A 19 13.17 16.23 41.83
N PHE A 20 11.95 16.25 41.26
CA PHE A 20 11.07 17.36 40.83
C PHE A 20 11.33 18.31 39.62
N GLU A 21 10.44 18.14 38.62
CA GLU A 21 9.42 19.07 38.10
C GLU A 21 9.74 20.50 37.57
N THR A 22 9.28 20.69 36.32
CA THR A 22 8.49 21.83 35.78
C THR A 22 9.18 23.19 35.52
N LEU A 23 9.22 23.61 34.24
CA LEU A 23 8.53 24.84 33.80
C LEU A 23 8.50 25.03 32.26
N PHE A 24 7.29 25.23 31.75
CA PHE A 24 6.97 25.95 30.51
C PHE A 24 7.47 27.40 30.58
N ARG A 25 8.07 27.94 29.50
CA ARG A 25 8.03 29.38 29.21
C ARG A 25 7.89 29.69 27.73
N LYS A 26 6.76 30.33 27.43
CA LYS A 26 6.46 31.15 26.25
C LYS A 26 7.43 32.31 26.12
N THR A 27 7.70 32.72 24.89
CA THR A 27 8.19 34.05 24.56
C THR A 27 7.09 34.81 23.82
N ASP A 28 6.50 35.80 24.49
CA ASP A 28 5.73 36.88 23.88
C ASP A 28 6.62 38.13 23.84
N THR A 29 6.62 38.83 22.71
CA THR A 29 6.94 40.27 22.67
C THR A 29 5.88 40.98 21.83
N THR A 30 5.26 41.97 22.46
CA THR A 30 4.10 42.79 22.10
C THR A 30 4.48 43.98 21.21
N PHE A 31 3.49 44.62 20.55
CA PHE A 31 3.05 46.02 20.74
C PHE A 31 1.90 46.34 19.73
N VAL A 32 0.64 46.55 20.17
CA VAL A 32 -0.08 47.86 20.40
C VAL A 32 -0.71 48.41 19.08
N THR A 33 -1.99 48.79 18.92
CA THR A 33 -3.02 49.43 19.78
C THR A 33 -4.45 49.37 19.15
N ARG A 34 -5.49 49.37 20.03
CA ARG A 34 -6.82 50.08 20.02
C ARG A 34 -7.67 50.12 18.71
N ASN A 35 -9.00 49.98 18.67
CA ASN A 35 -10.07 50.21 19.66
C ASN A 35 -11.45 49.69 19.15
N ARG A 36 -12.34 49.34 20.11
CA ARG A 36 -13.83 49.48 20.15
C ARG A 36 -14.79 48.58 19.31
N SER A 37 -15.38 47.62 20.04
CA SER A 37 -16.83 47.41 20.33
C SER A 37 -17.89 47.42 19.21
N ASN A 38 -18.55 46.28 18.94
CA ASN A 38 -19.93 45.95 19.42
C ASN A 38 -20.48 44.62 18.84
N CYS A 39 -21.49 44.12 19.54
CA CYS A 39 -22.12 42.80 19.53
C CYS A 39 -22.81 42.29 18.23
N VAL A 40 -22.72 40.95 18.08
CA VAL A 40 -23.75 39.95 17.70
C VAL A 40 -24.49 40.07 16.34
N SER A 41 -24.25 39.10 15.44
CA SER A 41 -25.26 38.11 14.99
C SER A 41 -24.70 37.12 13.97
N ASN A 42 -25.04 35.84 14.13
CA ASN A 42 -24.83 34.77 13.15
C ASN A 42 -25.64 35.00 11.87
N THR A 43 -24.99 34.92 10.71
CA THR A 43 -25.66 34.59 9.45
C THR A 43 -24.67 33.94 8.46
N THR A 44 -25.01 32.72 8.04
CA THR A 44 -24.38 31.98 6.95
C THR A 44 -24.64 32.67 5.60
N LEU A 45 -23.58 32.98 4.85
CA LEU A 45 -23.68 33.47 3.47
C LEU A 45 -23.09 32.46 2.49
N SER A 46 -23.92 32.09 1.51
CA SER A 46 -23.64 31.14 0.44
C SER A 46 -22.60 31.65 -0.56
N ALA A 47 -21.87 30.72 -1.20
CA ALA A 47 -20.76 30.95 -2.12
C ALA A 47 -21.11 31.59 -3.49
N ARG A 48 -22.11 32.49 -3.55
CA ARG A 48 -22.60 33.08 -4.82
C ARG A 48 -22.44 34.59 -4.98
N GLU A 49 -21.80 35.29 -4.04
CA GLU A 49 -21.67 36.76 -4.07
C GLU A 49 -20.23 37.32 -4.04
N SER A 50 -19.24 36.58 -4.56
CA SER A 50 -17.84 37.08 -4.66
C SER A 50 -17.31 37.31 -6.07
N TRP A 51 -18.16 37.21 -7.11
CA TRP A 51 -17.73 37.35 -8.51
C TRP A 51 -18.03 38.71 -9.16
N SER A 52 -18.74 39.61 -8.48
CA SER A 52 -19.07 40.96 -8.98
C SER A 52 -18.11 42.06 -8.50
N ARG A 53 -17.12 41.76 -7.63
CA ARG A 53 -16.12 42.73 -7.15
C ARG A 53 -14.71 42.59 -7.75
N LEU A 54 -14.46 41.61 -8.61
CA LEU A 54 -13.16 41.40 -9.27
C LEU A 54 -13.07 41.91 -10.72
N ARG A 55 -14.11 42.58 -11.25
CA ARG A 55 -14.15 43.12 -12.62
C ARG A 55 -13.75 44.60 -12.76
N GLN A 56 -13.20 45.23 -11.72
CA GLN A 56 -12.81 46.65 -11.76
C GLN A 56 -11.29 46.92 -11.75
N ILE A 57 -10.43 45.91 -11.94
CA ILE A 57 -8.96 46.07 -11.80
C ILE A 57 -8.19 46.05 -13.13
N PHE A 58 -8.77 45.59 -14.25
CA PHE A 58 -8.02 45.53 -15.52
C PHE A 58 -8.77 46.23 -16.66
N HIS A 59 -8.34 47.47 -16.95
CA HIS A 59 -8.72 48.22 -18.14
C HIS A 59 -8.26 47.50 -19.42
N LEU A 60 -9.20 47.04 -20.24
CA LEU A 60 -8.94 46.60 -21.62
C LEU A 60 -10.01 47.20 -22.56
N PRO A 61 -9.66 47.67 -23.78
CA PRO A 61 -10.58 48.40 -24.65
C PRO A 61 -11.51 47.47 -25.43
N ASN A 62 -12.74 47.93 -25.66
CA ASN A 62 -13.73 47.30 -26.53
C ASN A 62 -13.52 47.72 -27.98
N PHE A 63 -13.37 46.78 -28.92
CA PHE A 63 -13.91 46.95 -30.28
C PHE A 63 -14.27 45.59 -30.92
N ILE A 64 -15.32 45.68 -31.74
CA ILE A 64 -16.29 44.69 -32.22
C ILE A 64 -15.76 43.86 -33.41
N SER A 65 -16.12 42.58 -33.53
CA SER A 65 -16.94 42.09 -34.65
C SER A 65 -17.38 40.63 -34.49
N SER A 66 -18.69 40.46 -34.42
CA SER A 66 -19.42 39.21 -34.61
C SER A 66 -19.30 38.75 -36.06
N THR A 67 -18.82 37.53 -36.29
CA THR A 67 -19.35 36.50 -37.22
C THR A 67 -18.30 35.38 -37.30
N ILE A 68 -18.76 34.13 -37.32
CA ILE A 68 -17.99 32.86 -37.32
C ILE A 68 -17.63 32.33 -35.92
N MET A 69 -18.65 31.88 -35.19
CA MET A 69 -18.56 30.72 -34.28
C MET A 69 -19.98 30.24 -33.99
N LYS A 70 -20.58 29.48 -34.91
CA LYS A 70 -21.77 28.67 -34.61
C LYS A 70 -21.60 27.17 -34.84
N ASP A 71 -20.46 26.72 -35.38
CA ASP A 71 -20.21 25.29 -35.61
C ASP A 71 -18.97 24.79 -34.86
N SER A 72 -18.93 24.97 -33.54
CA SER A 72 -17.92 24.31 -32.68
C SER A 72 -18.38 24.06 -31.23
N PHE A 73 -19.64 24.29 -30.89
CA PHE A 73 -20.12 24.28 -29.49
C PHE A 73 -20.89 23.02 -29.07
N HIS A 74 -20.66 21.88 -29.74
CA HIS A 74 -21.24 20.58 -29.37
C HIS A 74 -20.24 19.40 -29.36
N SER A 75 -18.93 19.65 -29.25
CA SER A 75 -17.91 18.58 -29.13
C SER A 75 -16.81 18.88 -28.11
N SER A 76 -17.14 19.48 -26.96
CA SER A 76 -16.15 19.69 -25.87
C SER A 76 -16.76 19.65 -24.47
N PHE A 77 -17.77 18.81 -24.27
CA PHE A 77 -18.32 18.51 -22.93
C PHE A 77 -18.19 17.04 -22.55
N SER A 78 -17.13 16.39 -23.04
CA SER A 78 -16.69 15.07 -22.60
C SER A 78 -15.17 15.11 -22.44
N ASN A 79 -14.69 14.82 -21.23
CA ASN A 79 -13.29 14.77 -20.77
C ASN A 79 -12.79 15.95 -19.93
N PHE A 80 -13.63 16.51 -19.05
CA PHE A 80 -13.13 16.93 -17.74
C PHE A 80 -13.04 15.68 -16.85
N ARG A 81 -11.92 14.95 -16.91
CA ARG A 81 -11.60 13.95 -15.88
C ARG A 81 -11.40 14.70 -14.56
N SER A 82 -12.26 14.41 -13.60
CA SER A 82 -12.31 15.00 -12.26
C SER A 82 -11.16 14.47 -11.40
N MET A 83 -10.11 15.25 -11.17
CA MET A 83 -9.10 14.91 -10.17
C MET A 83 -9.71 15.01 -8.75
N GLY A 84 -9.50 13.98 -7.92
CA GLY A 84 -9.85 14.00 -6.50
C GLY A 84 -11.26 13.53 -6.12
N GLN A 85 -11.96 12.80 -6.99
CA GLN A 85 -13.24 12.19 -6.60
C GLN A 85 -13.00 10.94 -5.75
N PHE A 86 -13.64 10.92 -4.58
CA PHE A 86 -13.86 9.71 -3.81
C PHE A 86 -15.22 9.12 -4.20
N LEU A 87 -15.33 7.79 -4.12
CA LEU A 87 -16.61 7.10 -4.21
C LEU A 87 -17.51 7.46 -3.02
N GLU A 88 -18.82 7.25 -3.17
CA GLU A 88 -19.78 7.39 -2.06
C GLU A 88 -19.55 6.34 -0.97
N LYS A 89 -19.08 5.16 -1.36
CA LYS A 89 -18.68 4.05 -0.49
C LYS A 89 -17.39 3.42 -1.00
N PRO A 90 -16.51 2.93 -0.12
CA PRO A 90 -15.28 2.29 -0.56
C PRO A 90 -15.60 0.95 -1.23
N LYS A 91 -14.85 0.59 -2.27
CA LYS A 91 -14.82 -0.77 -2.79
C LYS A 91 -13.89 -1.60 -1.92
N THR A 92 -14.46 -2.49 -1.13
CA THR A 92 -13.74 -3.31 -0.14
C THR A 92 -13.41 -4.72 -0.62
N GLU A 93 -13.67 -5.02 -1.90
CA GLU A 93 -13.24 -6.28 -2.53
C GLU A 93 -11.72 -6.41 -2.45
N LYS A 94 -11.26 -7.64 -2.22
CA LYS A 94 -9.85 -7.98 -2.03
C LYS A 94 -9.37 -8.85 -3.18
N HIS A 95 -8.28 -8.45 -3.82
CA HIS A 95 -7.58 -9.30 -4.78
C HIS A 95 -6.35 -9.89 -4.09
N ASN A 96 -6.32 -11.22 -4.02
CA ASN A 96 -5.31 -11.97 -3.28
C ASN A 96 -4.43 -12.80 -4.22
N VAL A 97 -3.13 -12.82 -3.95
CA VAL A 97 -2.16 -13.70 -4.62
C VAL A 97 -1.23 -14.28 -3.57
N ASN A 98 -0.96 -15.59 -3.63
CA ASN A 98 0.01 -16.23 -2.75
C ASN A 98 0.82 -17.29 -3.49
N GLY A 99 1.89 -17.72 -2.83
CA GLY A 99 2.73 -18.80 -3.33
C GLY A 99 3.85 -19.12 -2.37
N LYS A 100 4.59 -20.19 -2.66
CA LYS A 100 5.76 -20.59 -1.89
C LYS A 100 6.80 -21.30 -2.75
N ASN A 101 8.06 -21.17 -2.35
CA ASN A 101 9.15 -22.04 -2.77
C ASN A 101 9.76 -22.69 -1.52
N ASP A 102 10.95 -23.29 -1.66
CA ASP A 102 11.58 -23.99 -0.55
C ASP A 102 12.00 -23.09 0.61
N ASP A 103 12.19 -21.78 0.38
CA ASP A 103 12.72 -20.83 1.36
C ASP A 103 11.74 -19.75 1.81
N LEU A 104 10.79 -19.41 0.94
CA LEU A 104 9.89 -18.28 1.08
C LEU A 104 8.44 -18.72 0.87
N ARG A 105 7.54 -18.11 1.62
CA ARG A 105 6.11 -18.10 1.34
C ARG A 105 5.64 -16.64 1.33
N TYR A 106 4.70 -16.31 0.46
CA TYR A 106 4.18 -14.95 0.40
C TYR A 106 2.66 -14.93 0.31
N GLY A 107 2.08 -13.84 0.80
CA GLY A 107 0.69 -13.47 0.56
C GLY A 107 0.62 -11.99 0.23
N LEU A 108 -0.16 -11.68 -0.79
CA LEU A 108 -0.37 -10.34 -1.29
C LEU A 108 -1.86 -10.05 -1.28
N GLY A 109 -2.22 -8.84 -0.84
CA GLY A 109 -3.57 -8.33 -0.89
C GLY A 109 -3.58 -6.93 -1.51
N SER A 110 -4.62 -6.65 -2.29
CA SER A 110 -4.91 -5.30 -2.77
C SER A 110 -6.39 -4.96 -2.69
N MET A 111 -6.69 -3.67 -2.50
CA MET A 111 -8.04 -3.13 -2.35
C MET A 111 -8.11 -1.71 -2.93
N GLN A 112 -9.12 -1.45 -3.76
CA GLN A 112 -9.31 -0.13 -4.38
C GLN A 112 -9.67 0.96 -3.35
N GLY A 113 -10.46 0.63 -2.34
CA GLY A 113 -10.81 1.58 -1.28
C GLY A 113 -11.72 2.70 -1.80
N TRP A 114 -11.41 3.94 -1.43
CA TRP A 114 -12.27 5.10 -1.71
C TRP A 114 -12.03 5.74 -3.09
N ARG A 115 -10.94 5.39 -3.79
CA ARG A 115 -10.63 5.94 -5.11
C ARG A 115 -11.59 5.42 -6.16
N VAL A 116 -11.80 6.21 -7.22
CA VAL A 116 -12.67 5.82 -8.35
C VAL A 116 -12.06 4.67 -9.16
N ASP A 117 -10.74 4.70 -9.33
CA ASP A 117 -9.96 3.73 -10.07
C ASP A 117 -8.99 2.98 -9.14
N MET A 118 -8.58 1.77 -9.56
CA MET A 118 -7.48 1.01 -8.98
C MET A 118 -6.27 1.20 -9.89
N GLU A 119 -5.28 1.96 -9.43
CA GLU A 119 -4.07 2.28 -10.21
C GLU A 119 -2.85 1.45 -9.78
N ASP A 120 -2.91 0.80 -8.61
CA ASP A 120 -1.85 -0.09 -8.12
C ASP A 120 -1.70 -1.36 -8.96
N ALA A 121 -0.47 -1.87 -9.03
CA ALA A 121 -0.13 -3.17 -9.57
C ALA A 121 0.94 -3.87 -8.72
N HIS A 122 1.18 -5.15 -8.97
CA HIS A 122 2.18 -5.93 -8.24
C HIS A 122 2.77 -7.07 -9.06
N ALA A 123 3.93 -7.56 -8.63
CA ALA A 123 4.59 -8.71 -9.21
C ALA A 123 5.17 -9.62 -8.12
N ALA A 124 5.01 -10.93 -8.29
CA ALA A 124 5.60 -11.94 -7.42
C ALA A 124 6.16 -13.10 -8.27
N VAL A 125 7.49 -13.25 -8.23
CA VAL A 125 8.24 -14.22 -9.02
C VAL A 125 9.15 -15.00 -8.08
N LEU A 126 8.78 -16.25 -7.77
CA LEU A 126 9.50 -17.08 -6.81
C LEU A 126 10.83 -17.63 -7.34
N LYS A 127 10.98 -17.71 -8.65
CA LYS A 127 12.20 -18.13 -9.35
C LYS A 127 12.34 -17.29 -10.59
N LEU A 128 13.42 -16.52 -10.70
CA LEU A 128 13.70 -15.79 -11.92
C LEU A 128 14.00 -16.77 -13.07
N ASP A 129 13.49 -16.44 -14.26
CA ASP A 129 13.77 -17.20 -15.48
C ASP A 129 15.28 -17.16 -15.78
N ASP A 130 15.83 -18.24 -16.34
CA ASP A 130 17.28 -18.55 -16.46
C ASP A 130 17.87 -19.28 -15.25
N ASN A 131 18.45 -20.46 -15.53
CA ASN A 131 19.01 -21.37 -14.51
C ASN A 131 20.01 -20.67 -13.56
N ARG A 132 20.75 -19.68 -14.05
CA ARG A 132 21.74 -18.92 -13.26
C ARG A 132 21.12 -18.19 -12.07
N TRP A 133 19.89 -17.71 -12.25
CA TRP A 133 19.14 -16.90 -11.29
C TRP A 133 17.97 -17.66 -10.67
N SER A 134 17.88 -18.97 -10.89
CA SER A 134 16.76 -19.82 -10.45
C SER A 134 16.53 -19.87 -8.92
N HIS A 135 17.51 -19.46 -8.13
CA HIS A 135 17.43 -19.34 -6.67
C HIS A 135 17.10 -17.91 -6.19
N TRP A 136 16.98 -16.96 -7.12
CA TRP A 136 16.56 -15.60 -6.85
C TRP A 136 15.04 -15.51 -6.94
N SER A 137 14.45 -14.77 -6.02
CA SER A 137 13.04 -14.36 -6.06
C SER A 137 12.94 -12.85 -6.25
N TYR A 138 11.87 -12.41 -6.90
CA TYR A 138 11.54 -11.00 -7.10
C TYR A 138 10.12 -10.72 -6.62
N PHE A 139 9.95 -9.63 -5.88
CA PHE A 139 8.64 -9.11 -5.49
C PHE A 139 8.60 -7.60 -5.73
N GLY A 140 7.45 -7.06 -6.13
CA GLY A 140 7.28 -5.63 -6.31
C GLY A 140 5.85 -5.15 -6.11
N ILE A 141 5.70 -3.96 -5.53
CA ILE A 141 4.46 -3.18 -5.45
C ILE A 141 4.68 -1.88 -6.22
N PHE A 142 3.70 -1.51 -7.04
CA PHE A 142 3.72 -0.36 -7.93
C PHE A 142 2.48 0.47 -7.68
N ASP A 143 2.64 1.64 -7.08
CA ASP A 143 1.55 2.59 -6.86
C ASP A 143 1.45 3.48 -8.10
N GLY A 144 0.33 3.39 -8.81
CA GLY A 144 0.11 4.13 -10.05
C GLY A 144 -0.56 5.47 -9.80
N HIS A 145 -0.22 6.48 -10.58
CA HIS A 145 -0.91 7.77 -10.53
C HIS A 145 -1.15 8.34 -11.92
N ALA A 146 -2.26 9.07 -12.07
CA ALA A 146 -2.71 9.64 -13.34
C ALA A 146 -2.92 8.59 -14.45
N GLY A 147 -3.31 7.38 -14.05
CA GLY A 147 -3.52 6.19 -14.86
C GLY A 147 -2.78 4.97 -14.31
N TYR A 148 -3.33 3.78 -14.53
CA TYR A 148 -2.74 2.51 -14.06
C TYR A 148 -1.62 1.96 -14.98
N ARG A 149 -1.46 2.50 -16.20
CA ARG A 149 -0.69 1.84 -17.28
C ARG A 149 0.78 1.66 -16.92
N THR A 150 1.43 2.67 -16.35
CA THR A 150 2.83 2.58 -15.94
C THR A 150 3.02 1.56 -14.81
N ALA A 151 2.12 1.51 -13.82
CA ALA A 151 2.18 0.51 -12.75
C ALA A 151 2.04 -0.91 -13.31
N ALA A 152 1.02 -1.15 -14.15
CA ALA A 152 0.78 -2.43 -14.79
C ALA A 152 1.96 -2.89 -15.66
N LYS A 153 2.54 -1.98 -16.45
CA LYS A 153 3.72 -2.29 -17.28
C LYS A 153 4.94 -2.64 -16.42
N SER A 154 5.12 -1.93 -15.31
CA SER A 154 6.23 -2.16 -14.37
C SER A 154 6.11 -3.54 -13.71
N ALA A 155 4.90 -3.91 -13.25
CA ALA A 155 4.62 -5.25 -12.76
C ALA A 155 4.92 -6.34 -13.80
N GLU A 156 4.54 -6.12 -15.06
CA GLU A 156 4.71 -7.10 -16.13
C GLU A 156 6.18 -7.27 -16.57
N LYS A 157 6.96 -6.19 -16.67
CA LYS A 157 8.22 -6.20 -17.44
C LYS A 157 9.47 -5.74 -16.68
N LEU A 158 9.36 -5.05 -15.55
CA LEU A 158 10.55 -4.50 -14.88
C LEU A 158 11.54 -5.59 -14.43
N HIS A 159 11.02 -6.68 -13.84
CA HIS A 159 11.82 -7.81 -13.41
C HIS A 159 12.56 -8.50 -14.57
N LEU A 160 11.94 -8.57 -15.76
CA LEU A 160 12.56 -9.11 -16.97
C LEU A 160 13.70 -8.21 -17.47
N ARG A 161 13.51 -6.88 -17.40
CA ARG A 161 14.56 -5.92 -17.78
C ARG A 161 15.74 -5.96 -16.80
N ILE A 162 15.47 -6.10 -15.50
CA ILE A 162 16.48 -6.33 -14.46
C ILE A 162 17.30 -7.58 -14.80
N LEU A 163 16.62 -8.71 -15.01
CA LEU A 163 17.26 -9.97 -15.37
C LEU A 163 18.10 -9.86 -16.66
N SER A 164 17.60 -9.16 -17.68
CA SER A 164 18.34 -8.90 -18.92
C SER A 164 19.65 -8.14 -18.68
N CYS A 165 19.66 -7.11 -17.84
CA CYS A 165 20.86 -6.35 -17.53
C CYS A 165 21.85 -7.14 -16.66
N LEU A 166 21.35 -7.91 -15.69
CA LEU A 166 22.18 -8.83 -14.90
C LEU A 166 22.83 -9.90 -15.76
N ASN A 167 22.12 -10.43 -16.76
CA ASN A 167 22.70 -11.35 -17.74
C ASN A 167 23.80 -10.71 -18.59
N GLY A 168 23.65 -9.43 -18.97
CA GLY A 168 24.70 -8.66 -19.65
C GLY A 168 25.98 -8.56 -18.82
N LEU A 169 25.84 -8.24 -17.53
CA LEU A 169 26.97 -8.19 -16.58
C LEU A 169 27.75 -9.52 -16.50
N VAL A 170 27.06 -10.65 -16.54
CA VAL A 170 27.68 -11.99 -16.53
C VAL A 170 28.43 -12.28 -17.82
N GLN A 171 27.89 -11.85 -18.98
CA GLN A 171 28.52 -12.07 -20.28
C GLN A 171 29.82 -11.25 -20.44
N GLU A 172 29.90 -10.06 -19.85
CA GLU A 172 31.11 -9.25 -19.84
C GLU A 172 32.19 -9.84 -18.90
N ASN A 173 31.77 -10.43 -17.78
CA ASN A 173 32.67 -11.11 -16.85
C ASN A 173 32.94 -12.56 -17.31
N GLY A 174 33.92 -12.74 -18.20
CA GLY A 174 34.28 -14.05 -18.80
C GLY A 174 34.42 -15.25 -17.85
N ASN A 175 34.77 -15.01 -16.58
CA ASN A 175 34.91 -16.06 -15.54
C ASN A 175 33.57 -16.57 -14.98
N LEU A 176 32.46 -15.85 -15.14
CA LEU A 176 31.14 -16.21 -14.59
C LEU A 176 30.25 -16.93 -15.61
N LYS A 177 30.68 -17.04 -16.87
CA LYS A 177 29.91 -17.61 -17.99
C LYS A 177 29.51 -19.07 -17.80
N SER A 178 30.29 -19.83 -17.02
CA SER A 178 30.11 -21.26 -16.77
C SER A 178 29.39 -21.59 -15.46
N SER A 179 29.05 -20.59 -14.62
CA SER A 179 28.35 -20.86 -13.36
C SER A 179 26.89 -21.20 -13.62
N GLN A 180 26.42 -22.34 -13.09
CA GLN A 180 25.02 -22.74 -13.15
C GLN A 180 24.15 -22.02 -12.11
N HIS A 181 24.77 -21.50 -11.03
CA HIS A 181 24.10 -20.74 -9.97
C HIS A 181 24.96 -19.53 -9.60
N LEU A 182 24.43 -18.32 -9.75
CA LEU A 182 25.13 -17.07 -9.44
C LEU A 182 24.60 -16.44 -8.16
N SER A 183 25.40 -16.53 -7.10
CA SER A 183 25.13 -15.87 -5.84
C SER A 183 25.61 -14.42 -5.83
N SER A 184 24.95 -13.56 -5.07
CA SER A 184 25.27 -12.14 -4.95
C SER A 184 26.67 -11.83 -4.41
N SER A 185 27.30 -12.70 -3.61
CA SER A 185 28.73 -12.51 -3.22
C SER A 185 29.70 -12.66 -4.38
N GLN A 186 29.33 -13.40 -5.42
CA GLN A 186 30.18 -13.62 -6.58
C GLN A 186 30.14 -12.43 -7.55
N LEU A 187 29.20 -11.50 -7.34
CA LEU A 187 29.02 -10.30 -8.15
C LEU A 187 29.72 -9.12 -7.48
N ASP A 188 30.46 -8.35 -8.29
CA ASP A 188 30.94 -7.04 -7.87
C ASP A 188 29.73 -6.13 -7.61
N PHE A 189 29.61 -5.63 -6.38
CA PHE A 189 28.44 -4.87 -5.95
C PHE A 189 28.25 -3.59 -6.77
N ASN A 190 29.33 -2.87 -7.12
CA ASN A 190 29.22 -1.64 -7.90
C ASN A 190 28.70 -1.94 -9.30
N LYS A 191 29.21 -3.00 -9.95
CA LYS A 191 28.71 -3.43 -11.26
C LYS A 191 27.27 -3.93 -11.19
N PHE A 192 26.90 -4.64 -10.12
CA PHE A 192 25.52 -5.06 -9.88
C PHE A 192 24.60 -3.85 -9.74
N GLU A 193 24.95 -2.89 -8.89
CA GLU A 193 24.20 -1.64 -8.70
C GLU A 193 24.03 -0.89 -10.03
N MET A 194 25.10 -0.75 -10.82
CA MET A 194 25.03 -0.14 -12.15
C MET A 194 24.08 -0.89 -13.08
N ALA A 195 24.13 -2.23 -13.10
CA ALA A 195 23.25 -3.03 -13.94
C ALA A 195 21.76 -2.88 -13.56
N ILE A 196 21.46 -2.76 -12.26
CA ILE A 196 20.09 -2.50 -11.80
C ILE A 196 19.64 -1.08 -12.18
N LYS A 197 20.48 -0.06 -11.99
CA LYS A 197 20.16 1.31 -12.41
C LYS A 197 19.93 1.40 -13.92
N ASP A 198 20.78 0.77 -14.71
CA ASP A 198 20.63 0.66 -16.16
C ASP A 198 19.33 -0.06 -16.55
N ALA A 199 18.91 -1.07 -15.78
CA ALA A 199 17.64 -1.74 -16.03
C ALA A 199 16.45 -0.80 -15.87
N TYR A 200 16.42 0.02 -14.82
CA TYR A 200 15.37 1.02 -14.59
C TYR A 200 15.39 2.10 -15.69
N PHE A 201 16.56 2.60 -16.10
CA PHE A 201 16.66 3.58 -17.18
C PHE A 201 16.21 3.03 -18.54
N LYS A 202 16.63 1.81 -18.88
CA LYS A 202 16.21 1.14 -20.12
C LYS A 202 14.73 0.86 -20.11
N PHE A 203 14.20 0.33 -19.00
CA PHE A 203 12.76 0.10 -18.84
C PHE A 203 11.95 1.39 -19.04
N ASP A 204 12.32 2.48 -18.36
CA ASP A 204 11.62 3.76 -18.42
C ASP A 204 11.66 4.36 -19.84
N ASN A 205 12.79 4.23 -20.55
CA ASN A 205 12.91 4.70 -21.93
C ASN A 205 12.13 3.84 -22.93
N GLU A 206 12.21 2.52 -22.82
CA GLU A 206 11.43 1.59 -23.67
C GLU A 206 9.92 1.82 -23.47
N TRP A 207 9.49 1.99 -22.21
CA TRP A 207 8.11 2.32 -21.91
C TRP A 207 7.72 3.68 -22.49
N ARG A 208 8.60 4.70 -22.48
CA ARG A 208 8.33 5.98 -23.12
C ARG A 208 8.06 5.84 -24.62
N GLU A 209 8.88 5.07 -25.32
CA GLU A 209 8.76 4.85 -26.77
C GLU A 209 7.47 4.11 -27.12
N GLU A 210 7.16 3.04 -26.37
CA GLU A 210 5.93 2.27 -26.52
C GLU A 210 4.69 3.12 -26.19
N ASN A 211 4.71 3.85 -25.07
CA ASN A 211 3.57 4.64 -24.61
C ASN A 211 3.28 5.79 -25.57
N ARG A 212 4.31 6.49 -26.06
CA ARG A 212 4.17 7.55 -27.07
C ARG A 212 3.52 7.06 -28.36
N SER A 213 3.77 5.81 -28.73
CA SER A 213 3.25 5.21 -29.97
C SER A 213 1.81 4.70 -29.81
N ASN A 214 1.50 4.09 -28.67
CA ASN A 214 0.24 3.37 -28.46
C ASN A 214 -0.81 4.17 -27.67
N ASN A 215 -0.40 5.03 -26.74
CA ASN A 215 -1.28 5.80 -25.87
C ASN A 215 -0.70 7.23 -25.62
N PRO A 216 -0.63 8.09 -26.64
CA PRO A 216 0.07 9.38 -26.54
C PRO A 216 -0.52 10.34 -25.49
N ASP A 217 -1.78 10.15 -25.10
CA ASP A 217 -2.47 10.94 -24.07
C ASP A 217 -2.27 10.39 -22.65
N ASP A 218 -1.62 9.22 -22.51
CA ASP A 218 -1.33 8.65 -21.20
C ASP A 218 -0.23 9.44 -20.50
N LYS A 219 -0.57 9.91 -19.30
CA LYS A 219 0.34 10.66 -18.42
C LYS A 219 0.67 9.88 -17.16
N SER A 220 0.39 8.58 -17.15
CA SER A 220 0.58 7.77 -15.97
C SER A 220 2.04 7.77 -15.52
N GLY A 221 2.23 7.78 -14.21
CA GLY A 221 3.47 7.44 -13.56
C GLY A 221 3.24 6.33 -12.56
N SER A 222 4.33 5.82 -12.00
CA SER A 222 4.22 4.86 -10.91
C SER A 222 5.44 4.87 -10.01
N THR A 223 5.21 4.71 -8.72
CA THR A 223 6.27 4.29 -7.80
C THR A 223 6.65 2.84 -8.06
N ALA A 224 7.82 2.43 -7.60
CA ALA A 224 8.23 1.03 -7.60
C ALA A 224 9.02 0.74 -6.33
N ILE A 225 8.43 -0.05 -5.43
CA ILE A 225 9.18 -0.72 -4.37
C ILE A 225 9.30 -2.19 -4.73
N SER A 226 10.52 -2.69 -4.86
CA SER A 226 10.75 -4.10 -5.16
C SER A 226 11.90 -4.67 -4.34
N CYS A 227 11.94 -6.00 -4.24
CA CYS A 227 13.08 -6.70 -3.67
C CYS A 227 13.55 -7.85 -4.55
N LEU A 228 14.85 -8.06 -4.55
CA LEU A 228 15.52 -9.24 -5.09
C LEU A 228 16.11 -10.02 -3.92
N ILE A 229 15.71 -11.27 -3.80
CA ILE A 229 16.07 -12.13 -2.67
C ILE A 229 16.87 -13.30 -3.21
N ASP A 230 18.12 -13.45 -2.78
CA ASP A 230 18.91 -14.66 -3.00
C ASP A 230 19.32 -15.30 -1.67
N LEU A 231 20.20 -16.30 -1.72
CA LEU A 231 20.64 -17.05 -0.54
C LEU A 231 21.54 -16.23 0.41
N GLU A 232 22.11 -15.12 -0.03
CA GLU A 232 23.16 -14.38 0.69
C GLU A 232 22.82 -12.91 0.95
N ARG A 233 21.92 -12.30 0.17
CA ARG A 233 21.53 -10.91 0.27
C ARG A 233 20.07 -10.73 -0.11
N ILE A 234 19.48 -9.73 0.55
CA ILE A 234 18.16 -9.21 0.24
C ILE A 234 18.37 -7.79 -0.24
N TYR A 235 18.12 -7.53 -1.51
CA TYR A 235 18.20 -6.19 -2.09
C TYR A 235 16.82 -5.55 -2.11
N PHE A 236 16.75 -4.29 -1.74
CA PHE A 236 15.56 -3.45 -1.82
C PHE A 236 15.83 -2.33 -2.82
N LEU A 237 14.93 -2.19 -3.78
CA LEU A 237 15.01 -1.23 -4.89
C LEU A 237 13.81 -0.29 -4.76
N ASN A 238 14.06 0.96 -4.35
CA ASN A 238 12.99 1.93 -4.14
C ASN A 238 13.02 3.06 -5.18
N VAL A 239 11.87 3.36 -5.77
CA VAL A 239 11.60 4.52 -6.63
C VAL A 239 10.24 5.09 -6.23
N GLY A 240 10.22 6.03 -5.29
CA GLY A 240 9.01 6.75 -4.91
C GLY A 240 8.80 6.66 -3.41
N ASP A 241 7.54 6.72 -2.98
CA ASP A 241 7.12 6.70 -1.58
C ASP A 241 6.30 5.48 -1.16
N SER A 242 6.21 4.48 -2.02
CA SER A 242 6.05 3.10 -1.54
C SER A 242 7.26 2.71 -0.69
N ARG A 243 7.06 1.79 0.26
CA ARG A 243 8.10 1.44 1.25
C ARG A 243 8.19 -0.06 1.51
N ALA A 244 9.42 -0.51 1.75
CA ALA A 244 9.73 -1.83 2.24
C ALA A 244 10.28 -1.80 3.67
N ILE A 245 9.93 -2.81 4.46
CA ILE A 245 10.57 -3.11 5.74
C ILE A 245 10.99 -4.58 5.82
N LEU A 246 12.13 -4.84 6.44
CA LEU A 246 12.61 -6.17 6.83
C LEU A 246 12.46 -6.32 8.34
N VAL A 247 11.80 -7.38 8.78
CA VAL A 247 11.40 -7.55 10.18
C VAL A 247 11.99 -8.84 10.75
N SER A 248 12.53 -8.75 11.97
CA SER A 248 13.00 -9.91 12.71
C SER A 248 11.92 -10.62 13.51
N THR A 249 12.18 -11.84 13.94
CA THR A 249 11.29 -12.70 14.73
C THR A 249 10.95 -12.12 16.11
N ASP A 250 11.81 -11.23 16.63
CA ASP A 250 11.60 -10.46 17.86
C ASP A 250 10.93 -9.09 17.63
N GLY A 251 10.59 -8.74 16.39
CA GLY A 251 9.85 -7.52 16.05
C GLY A 251 10.68 -6.27 15.78
N ARG A 252 12.01 -6.36 15.73
CA ARG A 252 12.84 -5.23 15.30
C ARG A 252 12.73 -5.02 13.78
N ILE A 253 12.75 -3.75 13.39
CA ILE A 253 12.92 -3.35 11.99
C ILE A 253 14.42 -3.43 11.68
N LEU A 254 14.83 -4.45 10.92
CA LEU A 254 16.22 -4.67 10.52
C LEU A 254 16.66 -3.70 9.41
N LEU A 255 15.72 -3.35 8.53
CA LEU A 255 15.92 -2.40 7.44
C LEU A 255 14.56 -1.78 7.08
N ALA A 256 14.55 -0.49 6.74
CA ALA A 256 13.43 0.19 6.12
C ALA A 256 13.95 1.05 4.97
N THR A 257 13.29 1.03 3.81
CA THR A 257 13.64 1.95 2.71
C THR A 257 13.19 3.36 3.05
N LYS A 258 13.88 4.35 2.48
CA LYS A 258 13.51 5.75 2.61
C LYS A 258 12.60 6.18 1.46
N ASP A 259 11.46 6.78 1.77
CA ASP A 259 10.57 7.38 0.78
C ASP A 259 11.26 8.55 0.06
N HIS A 260 10.99 8.72 -1.23
CA HIS A 260 11.54 9.80 -2.06
C HIS A 260 10.57 10.99 -2.18
N LYS A 261 10.58 11.89 -1.20
CA LYS A 261 9.68 13.05 -1.17
C LYS A 261 10.36 14.29 -1.78
N PRO A 262 9.65 15.15 -2.53
CA PRO A 262 10.24 16.36 -3.12
C PRO A 262 10.90 17.33 -2.13
N SER A 263 10.56 17.32 -0.84
CA SER A 263 11.26 18.14 0.17
C SER A 263 12.57 17.58 0.67
N ASP A 264 12.89 16.31 0.39
CA ASP A 264 14.18 15.74 0.74
C ASP A 264 15.30 16.56 0.11
N GLN A 265 16.37 16.82 0.88
CA GLN A 265 17.40 17.77 0.48
C GLN A 265 18.02 17.45 -0.89
N ALA A 266 18.40 16.18 -1.12
CA ALA A 266 18.98 15.73 -2.38
C ALA A 266 17.96 15.79 -3.54
N GLU A 267 16.72 15.39 -3.30
CA GLU A 267 15.65 15.40 -4.30
C GLU A 267 15.29 16.83 -4.71
N ARG A 268 15.12 17.72 -3.72
CA ARG A 268 14.87 19.15 -3.91
C ARG A 268 15.99 19.81 -4.71
N GLN A 269 17.24 19.50 -4.38
CA GLN A 269 18.39 20.02 -5.11
C GLN A 269 18.36 19.57 -6.57
N ARG A 270 18.15 18.27 -6.85
CA ARG A 270 18.01 17.76 -8.24
C ARG A 270 16.90 18.50 -8.98
N ILE A 271 15.71 18.64 -8.37
CA ILE A 271 14.55 19.32 -8.97
C ILE A 271 14.89 20.77 -9.33
N GLN A 272 15.55 21.50 -8.42
CA GLN A 272 15.95 22.90 -8.64
C GLN A 272 17.00 23.03 -9.74
N GLU A 273 18.01 22.17 -9.74
CA GLU A 273 19.02 22.13 -10.81
C GLU A 273 18.37 21.81 -12.16
N ALA A 274 17.38 20.91 -12.20
CA ALA A 274 16.59 20.58 -13.38
C ALA A 274 15.69 21.73 -13.88
N GLY A 275 15.66 22.87 -13.18
CA GLY A 275 14.90 24.06 -13.54
C GLY A 275 13.48 24.09 -12.95
N GLY A 276 13.17 23.17 -12.04
CA GLY A 276 11.89 23.10 -11.34
C GLY A 276 11.90 23.77 -9.98
N THR A 277 10.77 23.64 -9.29
CA THR A 277 10.57 24.15 -7.93
C THR A 277 9.89 23.09 -7.06
N VAL A 278 10.03 23.22 -5.75
CA VAL A 278 9.29 22.41 -4.78
C VAL A 278 8.35 23.34 -4.03
N LEU A 279 7.05 23.17 -4.25
CA LEU A 279 6.00 23.98 -3.65
C LEU A 279 5.08 23.04 -2.87
N ILE A 280 4.91 23.29 -1.56
CA ILE A 280 4.04 22.50 -0.68
C ILE A 280 4.28 20.99 -0.86
N GLN A 281 5.53 20.55 -0.71
CA GLN A 281 5.93 19.13 -0.82
C GLN A 281 5.76 18.52 -2.23
N ARG A 282 5.51 19.31 -3.26
CA ARG A 282 5.24 18.83 -4.63
C ARG A 282 6.20 19.40 -5.66
N VAL A 283 6.59 18.59 -6.65
CA VAL A 283 7.36 19.03 -7.83
C VAL A 283 6.48 19.97 -8.65
N ASN A 284 6.95 21.21 -8.82
CA ASN A 284 6.23 22.30 -9.47
C ASN A 284 4.80 22.52 -8.93
N GLY A 285 4.55 22.16 -7.67
CA GLY A 285 3.23 22.23 -7.04
C GLY A 285 2.23 21.14 -7.48
N SER A 286 2.64 20.20 -8.32
CA SER A 286 1.76 19.17 -8.89
C SER A 286 2.03 17.78 -8.30
N LEU A 287 3.21 17.20 -8.54
CA LEU A 287 3.48 15.80 -8.23
C LEU A 287 4.05 15.62 -6.81
N ALA A 288 3.47 14.69 -6.02
CA ALA A 288 3.86 14.45 -4.63
C ALA A 288 5.10 13.56 -4.45
N VAL A 289 5.51 12.88 -5.51
CA VAL A 289 6.72 12.05 -5.55
C VAL A 289 7.83 12.74 -6.32
N SER A 290 9.07 12.49 -5.91
CA SER A 290 10.26 13.02 -6.58
C SER A 290 10.92 12.00 -7.52
N ARG A 291 10.61 10.72 -7.33
CA ARG A 291 11.07 9.62 -8.18
C ARG A 291 9.89 8.76 -8.57
N ALA A 292 9.86 8.36 -9.84
CA ALA A 292 8.82 7.52 -10.43
C ALA A 292 9.28 6.97 -11.78
N LEU A 293 8.72 5.83 -12.17
CA LEU A 293 8.67 5.37 -13.55
C LEU A 293 7.54 6.12 -14.28
N GLY A 294 7.60 6.26 -15.61
CA GLY A 294 6.62 7.05 -16.35
C GLY A 294 6.82 8.55 -16.16
N ASP A 295 5.75 9.32 -15.93
CA ASP A 295 5.81 10.78 -15.69
C ASP A 295 6.65 11.55 -16.72
N PHE A 296 6.54 11.16 -17.99
CA PHE A 296 7.48 11.60 -19.02
C PHE A 296 7.46 13.12 -19.25
N GLU A 297 6.38 13.82 -18.90
CA GLU A 297 6.31 15.28 -18.95
C GLU A 297 7.35 15.97 -18.04
N TYR A 298 7.79 15.30 -16.96
CA TYR A 298 8.82 15.77 -16.02
C TYR A 298 10.25 15.37 -16.43
N LYS A 299 10.40 14.64 -17.54
CA LYS A 299 11.65 13.98 -17.95
C LYS A 299 12.07 14.36 -19.38
N ASN A 300 11.95 15.63 -19.74
CA ASN A 300 12.18 16.15 -21.10
C ASN A 300 13.36 17.12 -21.21
N ASN A 301 14.20 17.26 -20.18
CA ASN A 301 15.38 18.12 -20.27
C ASN A 301 16.50 17.38 -21.02
N SER A 302 16.73 17.73 -22.29
CA SER A 302 17.73 17.08 -23.16
C SER A 302 19.17 17.29 -22.72
N ASN A 303 19.44 18.27 -21.87
CA ASN A 303 20.79 18.56 -21.35
C ASN A 303 21.09 17.80 -20.05
N ARG A 304 20.19 16.91 -19.62
CA ARG A 304 20.29 16.19 -18.35
C ARG A 304 20.16 14.71 -18.56
N ARG A 305 20.90 13.95 -17.76
CA ARG A 305 20.78 12.50 -17.72
C ARG A 305 19.41 12.06 -17.17
N PRO A 306 18.98 10.81 -17.38
CA PRO A 306 17.72 10.30 -16.83
C PRO A 306 17.58 10.50 -15.32
N ASP A 307 18.65 10.28 -14.56
CA ASP A 307 18.70 10.45 -13.11
C ASP A 307 18.65 11.92 -12.63
N GLN A 308 18.84 12.87 -13.53
CA GLN A 308 18.95 14.30 -13.22
C GLN A 308 17.74 15.11 -13.67
N GLN A 309 16.66 14.44 -14.08
CA GLN A 309 15.40 15.08 -14.47
C GLN A 309 14.63 15.63 -13.23
N LEU A 310 13.51 16.32 -13.45
CA LEU A 310 12.64 16.77 -12.36
C LEU A 310 12.15 15.57 -11.52
N VAL A 311 11.74 14.51 -12.22
CA VAL A 311 11.38 13.22 -11.63
C VAL A 311 12.37 12.18 -12.12
N SER A 312 13.04 11.48 -11.19
CA SER A 312 14.07 10.49 -11.53
C SER A 312 13.49 9.07 -11.54
N PRO A 313 13.79 8.23 -12.56
CA PRO A 313 13.51 6.80 -12.51
C PRO A 313 14.60 5.98 -11.78
N GLU A 314 15.65 6.63 -11.25
CA GLU A 314 16.77 5.93 -10.61
C GLU A 314 16.36 5.29 -9.27
N PRO A 315 16.53 3.97 -9.09
CA PRO A 315 16.28 3.30 -7.82
C PRO A 315 17.36 3.65 -6.79
N GLU A 316 16.93 3.88 -5.55
CA GLU A 316 17.81 3.72 -4.40
C GLU A 316 17.93 2.22 -4.09
N ILE A 317 19.18 1.73 -4.01
CA ILE A 317 19.47 0.32 -3.76
C ILE A 317 20.05 0.19 -2.36
N THR A 318 19.33 -0.49 -1.49
CA THR A 318 19.82 -0.90 -0.17
C THR A 318 19.82 -2.42 -0.08
N TYR A 319 20.66 -2.99 0.78
CA TYR A 319 20.68 -4.44 0.93
C TYR A 319 20.93 -4.86 2.37
N TYR A 320 20.42 -6.05 2.70
CA TYR A 320 20.69 -6.76 3.94
C TYR A 320 21.49 -8.03 3.61
N THR A 321 22.65 -8.19 4.25
CA THR A 321 23.45 -9.42 4.11
C THR A 321 22.89 -10.51 5.00
N ARG A 322 22.52 -11.63 4.39
CA ARG A 322 22.06 -12.83 5.06
C ARG A 322 23.26 -13.50 5.74
N GLN A 323 23.18 -13.72 7.05
CA GLN A 323 24.20 -14.39 7.85
C GLN A 323 23.52 -15.50 8.64
N THR A 324 24.10 -16.70 8.74
CA THR A 324 23.42 -17.88 9.30
C THR A 324 22.73 -17.64 10.65
N LYS A 325 23.39 -16.93 11.58
CA LYS A 325 22.82 -16.62 12.91
C LYS A 325 21.80 -15.46 12.93
N GLN A 326 21.92 -14.51 12.01
CA GLN A 326 21.02 -13.38 11.90
C GLN A 326 19.82 -13.72 11.00
N ASP A 327 19.97 -14.67 10.09
CA ASP A 327 18.92 -15.21 9.23
C ASP A 327 17.91 -16.02 10.03
N GLU A 328 18.38 -16.73 11.07
CA GLU A 328 17.54 -17.34 12.10
C GLU A 328 16.60 -16.33 12.76
N GLN A 329 16.97 -15.04 12.75
CA GLN A 329 16.15 -13.96 13.28
C GLN A 329 15.29 -13.28 12.22
N ILE A 330 15.39 -13.58 10.92
CA ILE A 330 14.53 -12.93 9.91
C ILE A 330 13.15 -13.58 9.91
N ALA A 331 12.10 -12.78 10.11
CA ALA A 331 10.72 -13.25 10.03
C ALA A 331 10.15 -13.02 8.63
N PHE A 332 10.05 -11.77 8.19
CA PHE A 332 9.40 -11.42 6.94
C PHE A 332 9.83 -10.07 6.39
N ILE A 333 9.51 -9.85 5.11
CA ILE A 333 9.53 -8.54 4.44
C ILE A 333 8.08 -8.09 4.24
N VAL A 334 7.85 -6.78 4.34
CA VAL A 334 6.64 -6.14 3.82
C VAL A 334 7.03 -5.17 2.72
N LEU A 335 6.34 -5.24 1.58
CA LEU A 335 6.33 -4.21 0.56
C LEU A 335 4.92 -3.61 0.52
N ALA A 336 4.75 -2.30 0.57
CA ALA A 336 3.42 -1.69 0.45
C ALA A 336 3.47 -0.25 -0.11
N CYS A 337 2.35 0.19 -0.69
CA CYS A 337 2.14 1.57 -1.14
C CYS A 337 1.82 2.52 0.04
N ASP A 338 1.80 3.82 -0.23
CA ASP A 338 1.57 4.85 0.80
C ASP A 338 0.16 4.79 1.40
N GLY A 339 -0.82 4.25 0.66
CA GLY A 339 -2.16 3.96 1.17
C GLY A 339 -2.18 3.09 2.43
N ILE A 340 -1.12 2.31 2.68
CA ILE A 340 -0.86 1.64 3.96
C ILE A 340 -0.06 2.57 4.89
N TRP A 341 1.12 3.02 4.46
CA TRP A 341 2.09 3.71 5.32
C TRP A 341 1.65 5.07 5.85
N ASP A 342 0.67 5.71 5.22
CA ASP A 342 0.09 6.97 5.67
C ASP A 342 -0.69 6.85 6.98
N VAL A 343 -1.15 5.64 7.33
CA VAL A 343 -2.03 5.42 8.48
C VAL A 343 -1.49 4.42 9.51
N ILE A 344 -0.40 3.72 9.20
CA ILE A 344 0.26 2.80 10.12
C ILE A 344 1.78 2.94 10.08
N THR A 345 2.40 2.93 11.26
CA THR A 345 3.87 2.98 11.39
C THR A 345 4.52 1.63 11.08
N ASN A 346 5.82 1.65 10.79
CA ASN A 346 6.60 0.44 10.53
C ASN A 346 6.50 -0.55 11.70
N GLU A 347 6.65 -0.05 12.93
CA GLU A 347 6.66 -0.85 14.16
C GLU A 347 5.27 -1.41 14.48
N GLU A 348 4.20 -0.63 14.31
CA GLU A 348 2.83 -1.11 14.49
C GLU A 348 2.50 -2.24 13.50
N LEU A 349 2.84 -2.06 12.23
CA LEU A 349 2.56 -3.06 11.21
C LEU A 349 3.36 -4.35 11.44
N ALA A 350 4.65 -4.22 11.77
CA ALA A 350 5.52 -5.35 12.10
C ALA A 350 4.98 -6.16 13.29
N ALA A 351 4.64 -5.48 14.38
CA ALA A 351 4.09 -6.14 15.58
C ALA A 351 2.75 -6.82 15.29
N TYR A 352 1.90 -6.18 14.49
CA TYR A 352 0.62 -6.73 14.09
C TYR A 352 0.77 -8.02 13.27
N ILE A 353 1.61 -8.02 12.23
CA ILE A 353 1.87 -9.20 11.40
C ILE A 353 2.44 -10.35 12.24
N LEU A 354 3.42 -10.09 13.11
CA LEU A 354 3.98 -11.10 14.01
C LEU A 354 2.91 -11.70 14.94
N GLY A 355 1.99 -10.89 15.44
CA GLY A 355 0.85 -11.35 16.23
C GLY A 355 -0.09 -12.25 15.41
N ARG A 356 -0.47 -11.81 14.20
CA ARG A 356 -1.37 -12.56 13.32
C ARG A 356 -0.78 -13.87 12.81
N MET A 357 0.53 -13.94 12.53
CA MET A 357 1.21 -15.18 12.13
C MET A 357 1.14 -16.28 13.20
N ARG A 358 0.97 -15.91 14.48
CA ARG A 358 0.75 -16.87 15.58
C ARG A 358 -0.70 -17.37 15.65
N VAL A 359 -1.61 -16.77 14.89
CA VAL A 359 -3.03 -17.14 14.80
C VAL A 359 -3.32 -17.87 13.50
N THR A 360 -2.81 -17.41 12.36
CA THR A 360 -3.07 -18.00 11.03
C THR A 360 -1.78 -18.09 10.21
N ASP A 361 -1.65 -19.14 9.39
CA ASP A 361 -0.56 -19.29 8.43
C ASP A 361 -0.93 -18.72 7.05
N ASP A 362 -2.19 -18.33 6.84
CA ASP A 362 -2.64 -17.68 5.60
C ASP A 362 -2.18 -16.21 5.57
N LEU A 363 -1.15 -15.93 4.77
CA LEU A 363 -0.62 -14.58 4.62
C LEU A 363 -1.57 -13.64 3.87
N CYS A 364 -2.46 -14.15 3.02
CA CYS A 364 -3.50 -13.34 2.38
C CYS A 364 -4.55 -12.90 3.41
N GLU A 365 -4.93 -13.77 4.34
CA GLU A 365 -5.82 -13.40 5.45
C GLU A 365 -5.20 -12.26 6.28
N ILE A 366 -3.90 -12.36 6.59
CA ILE A 366 -3.18 -11.29 7.31
C ILE A 366 -3.18 -10.00 6.48
N ALA A 367 -2.84 -10.07 5.18
CA ALA A 367 -2.86 -8.91 4.28
C ALA A 367 -4.25 -8.25 4.23
N ASN A 368 -5.32 -9.04 4.08
CA ASN A 368 -6.70 -8.54 4.06
C ASN A 368 -7.07 -7.83 5.36
N SER A 369 -6.68 -8.39 6.51
CA SER A 369 -6.91 -7.74 7.80
C SER A 369 -6.18 -6.40 7.93
N ILE A 370 -5.01 -6.26 7.30
CA ILE A 370 -4.25 -4.99 7.26
C ILE A 370 -4.95 -3.97 6.36
N LEU A 371 -5.43 -4.39 5.20
CA LEU A 371 -6.20 -3.53 4.28
C LEU A 371 -7.44 -2.96 4.97
N ASP A 372 -8.21 -3.80 5.66
CA ASP A 372 -9.38 -3.35 6.42
C ASP A 372 -8.97 -2.42 7.57
N MET A 373 -7.93 -2.76 8.32
CA MET A 373 -7.42 -1.92 9.39
C MET A 373 -7.00 -0.53 8.90
N CYS A 374 -6.31 -0.44 7.75
CA CYS A 374 -5.88 0.84 7.16
C CYS A 374 -7.08 1.66 6.67
N LEU A 375 -8.07 1.01 6.06
CA LEU A 375 -9.35 1.65 5.69
C LEU A 375 -10.06 2.22 6.92
N TYR A 376 -10.13 1.47 8.01
CA TYR A 376 -10.76 1.92 9.27
C TYR A 376 -9.97 3.02 9.99
N LYS A 377 -8.63 3.04 9.83
CA LYS A 377 -7.76 4.14 10.28
C LYS A 377 -7.89 5.40 9.42
N GLY A 378 -8.61 5.32 8.30
CA GLY A 378 -8.97 6.47 7.48
C GLY A 378 -8.20 6.60 6.18
N SER A 379 -7.49 5.55 5.75
CA SER A 379 -6.90 5.53 4.41
C SER A 379 -8.01 5.67 3.36
N LYS A 380 -7.79 6.59 2.42
CA LYS A 380 -8.70 6.87 1.31
C LYS A 380 -8.06 6.54 -0.05
N ASP A 381 -6.94 5.84 -0.02
CA ASP A 381 -6.19 5.50 -1.21
C ASP A 381 -6.52 4.09 -1.72
N ASN A 382 -5.98 3.74 -2.89
CA ASN A 382 -5.68 2.36 -3.23
C ASN A 382 -4.69 1.80 -2.19
N MET A 383 -4.81 0.52 -1.89
CA MET A 383 -3.99 -0.12 -0.88
C MET A 383 -3.53 -1.47 -1.41
N SER A 384 -2.22 -1.66 -1.48
CA SER A 384 -1.59 -2.92 -1.87
C SER A 384 -0.42 -3.23 -0.95
N LEU A 385 -0.33 -4.48 -0.50
CA LEU A 385 0.83 -4.97 0.25
C LEU A 385 1.18 -6.41 -0.08
N ALA A 386 2.47 -6.72 -0.02
CA ALA A 386 3.01 -8.07 -0.06
C ALA A 386 3.70 -8.39 1.27
N ILE A 387 3.39 -9.54 1.86
CA ILE A 387 4.09 -10.11 3.02
C ILE A 387 4.89 -11.32 2.52
N ILE A 388 6.22 -11.26 2.62
CA ILE A 388 7.12 -12.34 2.22
C ILE A 388 7.76 -12.92 3.47
N ALA A 389 7.30 -14.09 3.91
CA ALA A 389 7.76 -14.76 5.11
C ALA A 389 8.87 -15.78 4.83
N PHE A 390 9.90 -15.75 5.67
CA PHE A 390 11.00 -16.70 5.68
C PHE A 390 10.64 -17.90 6.56
N LYS A 391 11.44 -18.97 6.47
CA LYS A 391 11.30 -20.20 7.28
C LYS A 391 11.16 -19.96 8.78
N ASN A 392 11.82 -18.93 9.30
CA ASN A 392 11.86 -18.62 10.74
C ASN A 392 10.70 -17.73 11.19
N ALA A 393 9.82 -17.31 10.28
CA ALA A 393 8.60 -16.58 10.65
C ALA A 393 7.78 -17.37 11.68
N PRO A 394 7.11 -16.70 12.63
CA PRO A 394 6.24 -17.37 13.58
C PRO A 394 5.20 -18.25 12.88
N THR A 395 4.90 -19.38 13.51
CA THR A 395 3.87 -20.30 13.06
C THR A 395 2.66 -20.24 13.98
N PRO A 396 1.47 -20.65 13.50
CA PRO A 396 0.28 -20.63 14.32
C PRO A 396 0.37 -21.56 15.52
N SER A 397 -0.14 -21.12 16.67
CA SER A 397 -0.21 -21.94 17.87
C SER A 397 -1.65 -22.04 18.39
N PRO A 398 -2.06 -23.20 18.97
CA PRO A 398 -3.41 -23.36 19.51
C PRO A 398 -3.76 -22.34 20.59
N GLU A 399 -2.79 -21.93 21.40
CA GLU A 399 -2.98 -20.94 22.47
C GLU A 399 -3.35 -19.57 21.92
N TYR A 400 -2.60 -19.05 20.93
CA TYR A 400 -2.89 -17.75 20.33
C TYR A 400 -4.19 -17.75 19.55
N LYS A 401 -4.51 -18.86 18.85
CA LYS A 401 -5.81 -19.05 18.20
C LYS A 401 -6.96 -18.98 19.20
N ALA A 402 -6.86 -19.69 20.32
CA ALA A 402 -7.89 -19.68 21.36
C ALA A 402 -8.05 -18.30 22.01
N LYS A 403 -6.96 -17.57 22.26
CA LYS A 403 -7.00 -16.20 22.78
C LYS A 403 -7.68 -15.23 21.80
N ASP A 404 -7.36 -15.34 20.52
CA ASP A 404 -7.94 -14.50 19.47
C ASP A 404 -9.46 -14.74 19.34
N GLU A 405 -9.88 -16.01 19.33
CA GLU A 405 -11.28 -16.42 19.28
C GLU A 405 -12.05 -16.00 20.55
N ALA A 406 -11.43 -16.09 21.73
CA ALA A 406 -12.06 -15.63 22.97
C ALA A 406 -12.32 -14.11 22.95
N LEU A 407 -11.37 -13.33 22.43
CA LEU A 407 -11.55 -11.89 22.25
C LEU A 407 -12.68 -11.59 21.26
N ASP A 408 -12.73 -12.29 20.13
CA ASP A 408 -13.80 -12.13 19.14
C ASP A 408 -15.17 -12.41 19.76
N ASN A 409 -15.28 -13.46 20.55
CA ASN A 409 -16.52 -13.81 21.26
C ASN A 409 -16.95 -12.73 22.27
N GLU A 410 -16.03 -12.13 23.02
CA GLU A 410 -16.36 -11.02 23.91
C GLU A 410 -16.79 -9.76 23.15
N ILE A 411 -16.20 -9.47 22.00
CA ILE A 411 -16.64 -8.38 21.11
C ILE A 411 -18.04 -8.65 20.59
N ARG A 412 -18.33 -9.87 20.09
CA ARG A 412 -19.67 -10.27 19.61
C ARG A 412 -20.72 -10.10 20.71
N LYS A 413 -20.45 -10.67 21.89
CA LYS A 413 -21.33 -10.61 23.06
C LYS A 413 -21.61 -9.17 23.48
N LYS A 414 -20.57 -8.33 23.59
CA LYS A 414 -20.73 -6.93 23.98
C LYS A 414 -21.49 -6.11 22.93
N THR A 415 -21.26 -6.40 21.66
CA THR A 415 -22.01 -5.79 20.54
C THR A 415 -23.50 -6.08 20.66
N ILE A 416 -23.87 -7.35 20.87
CA ILE A 416 -25.27 -7.77 21.04
C ILE A 416 -25.91 -7.13 22.28
N GLU A 417 -25.20 -7.11 23.40
CA GLU A 417 -25.66 -6.49 24.66
C GLU A 417 -25.97 -5.01 24.49
N ILE A 418 -25.04 -4.25 23.88
CA ILE A 418 -25.19 -2.81 23.68
C ILE A 418 -26.29 -2.54 22.65
N TYR A 419 -26.33 -3.25 21.54
CA TYR A 419 -27.39 -3.11 20.54
C TYR A 419 -28.77 -3.32 21.16
N ASN A 420 -28.94 -4.35 22.00
CA ASN A 420 -30.22 -4.66 22.63
C ASN A 420 -30.64 -3.71 23.75
N ARG A 421 -29.69 -3.09 24.46
CA ARG A 421 -29.97 -2.09 25.51
C ARG A 421 -30.56 -0.80 24.93
N ASN A 422 -30.25 -0.49 23.69
CA ASN A 422 -30.67 0.76 23.07
C ASN A 422 -32.17 0.67 22.66
N PRO A 423 -33.04 1.55 23.19
CA PRO A 423 -34.48 1.48 22.95
C PRO A 423 -34.87 1.81 21.50
N ASN A 424 -34.05 2.60 20.79
CA ASN A 424 -34.30 3.01 19.40
C ASN A 424 -33.41 2.26 18.40
N LYS A 425 -33.52 0.92 18.37
CA LYS A 425 -32.65 0.03 17.55
C LYS A 425 -32.55 0.43 16.07
N THR A 426 -33.61 1.00 15.49
CA THR A 426 -33.71 1.36 14.06
C THR A 426 -32.97 2.64 13.67
N SER A 427 -32.54 3.46 14.64
CA SER A 427 -31.85 4.73 14.37
C SER A 427 -30.42 4.79 14.90
N LEU A 428 -29.87 3.69 15.42
CA LEU A 428 -28.49 3.70 15.89
C LEU A 428 -27.53 3.62 14.72
N ASP A 429 -26.59 4.56 14.71
CA ASP A 429 -25.45 4.51 13.81
C ASP A 429 -24.43 3.47 14.32
N ALA A 430 -23.86 2.69 13.39
CA ALA A 430 -22.89 1.64 13.70
C ALA A 430 -21.67 2.20 14.44
N SER A 431 -21.22 3.42 14.08
CA SER A 431 -20.08 4.06 14.74
C SER A 431 -20.35 4.36 16.21
N THR A 432 -21.59 4.73 16.56
CA THR A 432 -21.99 4.98 17.94
C THR A 432 -21.94 3.71 18.78
N VAL A 433 -22.47 2.60 18.24
CA VAL A 433 -22.40 1.29 18.93
C VAL A 433 -20.96 0.84 19.08
N TRP A 434 -20.15 0.99 18.03
CA TRP A 434 -18.72 0.66 18.07
C TRP A 434 -17.98 1.41 19.19
N GLN A 435 -18.19 2.72 19.32
CA GLN A 435 -17.59 3.53 20.38
C GLN A 435 -17.99 3.05 21.78
N GLN A 436 -19.26 2.67 21.97
CA GLN A 436 -19.74 2.12 23.24
C GLN A 436 -19.13 0.74 23.54
N VAL A 437 -19.00 -0.14 22.54
CA VAL A 437 -18.36 -1.46 22.66
C VAL A 437 -16.90 -1.29 23.08
N MET A 438 -16.13 -0.47 22.37
CA MET A 438 -14.73 -0.21 22.70
C MET A 438 -14.57 0.36 24.11
N THR A 439 -15.38 1.37 24.46
CA THR A 439 -15.32 2.00 25.80
C THR A 439 -15.57 0.98 26.90
N SER A 440 -16.60 0.14 26.75
CA SER A 440 -16.95 -0.88 27.75
C SER A 440 -15.89 -1.98 27.87
N LEU A 441 -15.29 -2.40 26.76
CA LEU A 441 -14.28 -3.46 26.78
C LEU A 441 -12.92 -2.97 27.25
N ASN A 442 -12.58 -1.70 27.00
CA ASN A 442 -11.31 -1.11 27.37
C ASN A 442 -11.11 -1.01 28.91
N GLU A 443 -12.19 -1.05 29.69
CA GLU A 443 -12.14 -1.10 31.16
C GLU A 443 -11.54 -2.41 31.70
N GLN A 444 -11.55 -3.49 30.92
CA GLN A 444 -11.07 -4.81 31.33
C GLN A 444 -9.58 -4.97 30.97
N SER A 445 -8.72 -5.23 31.97
CA SER A 445 -7.28 -5.45 31.72
C SER A 445 -7.01 -6.66 30.83
N SER A 446 -7.75 -7.75 31.04
CA SER A 446 -7.65 -8.98 30.24
C SER A 446 -7.92 -8.73 28.75
N ILE A 447 -8.87 -7.85 28.41
CA ILE A 447 -9.15 -7.49 27.02
C ILE A 447 -8.01 -6.66 26.45
N ARG A 448 -7.51 -5.66 27.19
CA ARG A 448 -6.38 -4.83 26.74
C ARG A 448 -5.13 -5.66 26.44
N GLU A 449 -4.87 -6.69 27.24
CA GLU A 449 -3.76 -7.63 27.03
C GLU A 449 -3.99 -8.60 25.86
N ALA A 450 -5.25 -8.88 25.52
CA ALA A 450 -5.61 -9.77 24.41
C ALA A 450 -5.69 -9.07 23.05
N LEU A 451 -5.74 -7.73 23.01
CA LEU A 451 -5.84 -6.98 21.75
C LEU A 451 -4.63 -7.25 20.84
N PRO A 452 -4.85 -7.34 19.50
CA PRO A 452 -3.74 -7.46 18.56
C PRO A 452 -2.76 -6.29 18.72
N VAL A 453 -1.50 -6.59 19.02
CA VAL A 453 -0.44 -5.57 19.13
C VAL A 453 -0.31 -4.83 17.79
N GLY A 454 -0.15 -3.51 17.82
CA GLY A 454 -0.12 -2.65 16.63
C GLY A 454 -1.50 -2.34 16.00
N GLY A 455 -2.48 -3.22 16.16
CA GLY A 455 -3.84 -3.05 15.60
C GLY A 455 -4.90 -2.55 16.59
N GLY A 456 -4.77 -2.90 17.87
CA GLY A 456 -5.72 -2.54 18.92
C GLY A 456 -7.16 -2.98 18.60
N PHE A 457 -8.14 -2.20 19.03
CA PHE A 457 -9.55 -2.48 18.73
C PHE A 457 -9.87 -2.39 17.23
N ILE A 458 -9.17 -1.55 16.47
CA ILE A 458 -9.46 -1.33 15.04
C ILE A 458 -9.28 -2.63 14.25
N ALA A 459 -8.27 -3.44 14.59
CA ALA A 459 -8.06 -4.75 13.98
C ALA A 459 -9.21 -5.74 14.18
N LYS A 460 -10.10 -5.48 15.15
CA LYS A 460 -11.28 -6.32 15.44
C LYS A 460 -12.61 -5.68 15.01
N ARG A 461 -12.55 -4.56 14.29
CA ARG A 461 -13.74 -3.85 13.83
C ARG A 461 -14.60 -4.68 12.87
N SER A 462 -14.01 -5.51 12.02
CA SER A 462 -14.75 -6.40 11.12
C SER A 462 -15.62 -7.43 11.88
N VAL A 463 -15.16 -7.90 13.04
CA VAL A 463 -15.93 -8.79 13.94
C VAL A 463 -17.17 -8.08 14.49
N PHE A 464 -16.99 -6.81 14.91
CA PHE A 464 -18.10 -5.95 15.30
C PHE A 464 -19.07 -5.71 14.14
N GLU A 465 -18.59 -5.28 12.97
CA GLU A 465 -19.44 -4.92 11.82
C GLU A 465 -20.25 -6.13 11.34
N THR A 466 -19.62 -7.31 11.22
CA THR A 466 -20.33 -8.56 10.87
C THR A 466 -21.46 -8.88 11.85
N THR A 467 -21.19 -8.70 13.15
CA THR A 467 -22.18 -8.96 14.21
C THR A 467 -23.31 -7.93 14.16
N TYR A 468 -22.96 -6.65 14.06
CA TYR A 468 -23.91 -5.54 13.97
C TYR A 468 -24.84 -5.67 12.74
N ASP A 469 -24.26 -5.99 11.59
CA ASP A 469 -24.99 -6.20 10.34
C ASP A 469 -25.99 -7.36 10.44
N SER A 470 -25.60 -8.47 11.06
CA SER A 470 -26.52 -9.60 11.26
C SER A 470 -27.74 -9.22 12.10
N MET A 471 -27.55 -8.35 13.10
CA MET A 471 -28.62 -7.87 13.98
C MET A 471 -29.54 -6.89 13.26
N THR A 472 -29.00 -5.98 12.44
CA THR A 472 -29.79 -4.98 11.71
C THR A 472 -30.55 -5.58 10.52
N LYS A 473 -29.91 -6.48 9.74
CA LYS A 473 -30.55 -7.19 8.62
C LYS A 473 -31.64 -8.15 9.11
N GLY A 474 -31.45 -8.81 10.25
CA GLY A 474 -32.46 -9.66 10.89
C GLY A 474 -33.72 -8.90 11.34
N THR A 475 -33.60 -7.60 11.64
CA THR A 475 -34.74 -6.76 12.08
C THR A 475 -35.62 -6.31 10.91
N ASN A 476 -35.07 -6.20 9.70
CA ASN A 476 -35.81 -5.74 8.51
C ASN A 476 -36.70 -6.82 7.87
N ASN A 477 -36.49 -8.10 8.18
CA ASN A 477 -37.33 -9.20 7.68
C ASN A 477 -38.58 -9.48 8.54
N THR A 478 -38.74 -8.81 9.69
CA THR A 478 -39.87 -9.06 10.62
C THR A 478 -41.03 -8.07 10.48
N THR A 479 -40.97 -7.12 9.54
CA THR A 479 -42.02 -6.09 9.35
C THR A 479 -42.82 -6.22 8.05
N ASN A 480 -42.71 -7.34 7.31
CA ASN A 480 -43.51 -7.57 6.09
C ASN A 480 -44.24 -8.92 6.07
N SER A 481 -44.84 -9.30 7.20
CA SER A 481 -45.80 -10.41 7.24
C SER A 481 -47.08 -9.96 7.96
N ASN A 482 -47.87 -9.14 7.27
CA ASN A 482 -49.33 -9.04 7.47
C ASN A 482 -50.00 -8.30 6.31
N SER A 483 -50.35 -9.05 5.26
CA SER A 483 -51.59 -8.81 4.51
C SER A 483 -52.15 -10.15 4.07
N GLY A 484 -53.31 -10.51 4.60
CA GLY A 484 -53.99 -11.77 4.35
C GLY A 484 -54.65 -11.85 2.98
N THR A 485 -54.60 -13.07 2.44
CA THR A 485 -55.71 -13.89 1.90
C THR A 485 -56.67 -13.28 0.86
N LEU A 486 -56.74 -13.89 -0.34
CA LEU A 486 -57.89 -14.72 -0.81
C LEU A 486 -57.80 -15.07 -2.31
N THR A 487 -57.95 -16.38 -2.62
CA THR A 487 -58.65 -17.02 -3.77
C THR A 487 -58.15 -16.76 -5.22
N ASN A 488 -58.08 -17.69 -6.18
CA ASN A 488 -58.92 -18.85 -6.54
C ASN A 488 -58.15 -19.86 -7.41
N ASN A 489 -58.72 -21.07 -7.52
CA ASN A 489 -58.41 -22.17 -8.44
C ASN A 489 -58.41 -21.76 -9.93
N ASP A 490 -57.69 -22.52 -10.77
CA ASP A 490 -58.26 -23.39 -11.83
C ASP A 490 -57.15 -24.07 -12.68
N HIS A 491 -57.36 -25.37 -12.95
CA HIS A 491 -57.17 -26.17 -14.19
C HIS A 491 -56.01 -25.86 -15.19
N ASP A 492 -55.40 -26.78 -15.94
CA ASP A 492 -55.50 -28.23 -16.19
C ASP A 492 -54.34 -28.58 -17.18
N ASP A 493 -54.08 -29.88 -17.37
CA ASP A 493 -53.50 -30.55 -18.55
C ASP A 493 -52.02 -30.30 -18.92
N GLU A 494 -51.25 -31.21 -19.51
CA GLU A 494 -51.24 -32.66 -19.70
C GLU A 494 -49.81 -32.95 -20.21
N LYS A 495 -49.26 -34.11 -19.81
CA LYS A 495 -48.43 -35.09 -20.54
C LYS A 495 -47.58 -34.64 -21.75
N ASP A 496 -46.31 -35.09 -21.78
CA ASP A 496 -45.94 -36.21 -22.65
C ASP A 496 -44.54 -36.78 -22.34
N GLU A 497 -44.49 -38.11 -22.44
CA GLU A 497 -43.36 -39.01 -22.24
C GLU A 497 -42.39 -39.01 -23.46
N ASN A 498 -41.15 -39.42 -23.23
CA ASN A 498 -40.47 -40.55 -23.92
C ASN A 498 -38.93 -40.41 -23.85
N ASP A 499 -38.34 -41.21 -22.96
CA ASP A 499 -37.37 -42.30 -23.20
C ASP A 499 -36.23 -42.20 -24.22
N ASP A 500 -35.07 -42.64 -23.69
CA ASP A 500 -33.98 -43.44 -24.27
C ASP A 500 -33.03 -42.84 -25.32
N ASP A 501 -31.74 -42.74 -24.95
CA ASP A 501 -30.72 -43.64 -25.51
C ASP A 501 -29.33 -43.51 -24.81
N GLU A 502 -28.66 -44.65 -24.74
CA GLU A 502 -27.45 -45.01 -24.00
C GLU A 502 -26.11 -44.34 -24.42
N PRO A 503 -25.04 -44.47 -23.61
CA PRO A 503 -23.80 -43.73 -23.72
C PRO A 503 -22.66 -44.49 -24.43
N THR A 504 -21.68 -43.77 -24.99
CA THR A 504 -20.34 -44.33 -25.28
C THR A 504 -19.20 -43.33 -25.00
N PRO A 505 -18.00 -43.84 -24.69
CA PRO A 505 -17.00 -43.15 -23.87
C PRO A 505 -15.86 -42.54 -24.68
N SER A 506 -15.16 -41.56 -24.11
CA SER A 506 -13.84 -41.15 -24.62
C SER A 506 -12.81 -41.06 -23.49
N ASN A 507 -11.82 -41.95 -23.57
CA ASN A 507 -10.52 -41.84 -22.93
C ASN A 507 -9.82 -40.57 -23.41
N SER A 508 -9.20 -39.82 -22.48
CA SER A 508 -7.96 -39.12 -22.82
C SER A 508 -7.01 -39.10 -21.63
N SER A 509 -5.78 -39.42 -21.99
CA SER A 509 -4.62 -39.71 -21.16
C SER A 509 -3.99 -38.45 -20.57
N SER A 510 -3.48 -38.63 -19.36
CA SER A 510 -2.38 -37.91 -18.72
C SER A 510 -1.31 -37.40 -19.68
N GLY A 511 -1.04 -36.10 -19.58
CA GLY A 511 0.14 -35.44 -20.13
C GLY A 511 0.55 -34.29 -19.21
N ASP A 512 1.55 -34.53 -18.37
CA ASP A 512 2.18 -33.53 -17.51
C ASP A 512 2.84 -32.42 -18.35
N ILE A 513 2.47 -31.17 -18.07
CA ILE A 513 3.14 -29.96 -18.58
C ILE A 513 3.64 -29.19 -17.34
N PRO A 514 4.93 -28.79 -17.28
CA PRO A 514 5.45 -28.04 -16.15
C PRO A 514 4.85 -26.63 -16.12
N SER A 515 4.22 -26.29 -14.99
CA SER A 515 3.70 -24.96 -14.70
C SER A 515 4.84 -23.96 -14.47
N THR A 516 4.94 -22.97 -15.35
CA THR A 516 5.70 -21.75 -15.10
C THR A 516 4.92 -20.90 -14.09
N ASN A 517 5.32 -20.91 -12.82
CA ASN A 517 4.70 -20.15 -11.73
C ASN A 517 5.11 -18.66 -11.76
N SER A 518 4.60 -17.89 -12.72
CA SER A 518 4.53 -16.43 -12.62
C SER A 518 3.07 -16.02 -12.43
N THR A 519 2.75 -15.43 -11.27
CA THR A 519 1.44 -14.83 -11.05
C THR A 519 1.58 -13.34 -11.25
N ILE A 520 1.25 -12.89 -12.47
CA ILE A 520 1.20 -11.47 -12.85
C ILE A 520 -0.27 -11.11 -12.93
N THR A 521 -0.73 -10.22 -12.07
CA THR A 521 -2.10 -9.69 -12.13
C THR A 521 -2.03 -8.20 -12.39
N ALA A 522 -2.19 -7.80 -13.65
CA ALA A 522 -2.64 -6.47 -13.97
C ALA A 522 -4.15 -6.43 -13.73
N LEU A 523 -4.60 -5.78 -12.65
CA LEU A 523 -6.01 -5.57 -12.38
C LEU A 523 -6.53 -4.53 -13.38
N THR A 524 -6.96 -4.96 -14.56
CA THR A 524 -7.55 -4.05 -15.55
C THR A 524 -9.01 -4.41 -15.80
N GLN A 525 -9.86 -3.45 -15.41
CA GLN A 525 -11.29 -3.23 -15.70
C GLN A 525 -12.29 -4.31 -15.34
#